data_AF-A0A6V8PTQ5-F1
#
_entry.id   AF-A0A6V8PTQ5-F1
#
_cell.length_a   1.000
_cell.length_b   1.000
_cell.length_c   1.000
_cell.angle_alpha   90.00
_cell.angle_beta   90.00
_cell.angle_gamma   90.00
#
_symmetry.space_group_name_H-M   'P 1'
#
loop_
_entity.id
_entity.type
_entity.pdbx_description
1 polymer ?
#
loop_
_entity_poly.entity_id
_entity_poly.type
_entity_poly.pdbx_seq_one_letter_code
_entity_poly.pdbx_strand_id
1 'polypeptide(L)'
;EGQIARLIRILPLLKLEDLARAILQEKSPLLVFGLINCFLQQAIDEKSLNNNSLQWAAELPHHSLFQEKVLETDFTQAARQALTFLCELSYIESRLQKGFQRQNEIAPLLDWYKSSGSYRLELAHARARSALRVIEPEELREELKKYLKEVRERIHGFLEDVDLNLSDLIKKDQKGFFTHPRLSTNVLRDLVLRASREPSDKTRLWILIFDGMRLDTWEEVVKKALSSLLEVSEEKLYLCPLPSYTDIARTSLLAGRLPSEWEDYQGKYTSDHNILASRLFGLGREEGKRKLRIVVGSETDYG
;
A
#
# COMPACT_ATOMS: atom_id res chain seq x y z
N GLU A 1 30.67 1.43 -23.03
CA GLU A 1 30.85 2.33 -21.86
C GLU A 1 30.70 3.79 -22.30
N GLY A 2 29.71 4.50 -21.76
CA GLY A 2 29.46 5.92 -22.09
C GLY A 2 30.49 6.86 -21.45
N GLN A 3 30.67 8.05 -22.05
CA GLN A 3 31.63 9.07 -21.62
C GLN A 3 31.44 9.51 -20.15
N ILE A 4 30.21 9.44 -19.61
CA ILE A 4 29.87 9.82 -18.23
C ILE A 4 30.42 8.83 -17.20
N ALA A 5 30.37 7.52 -17.49
CA ALA A 5 30.93 6.51 -16.60
C ALA A 5 32.46 6.71 -16.44
N ARG A 6 33.13 7.14 -17.52
CA ARG A 6 34.55 7.51 -17.47
C ARG A 6 34.80 8.77 -16.65
N LEU A 7 33.97 9.81 -16.80
CA LEU A 7 34.08 11.04 -16.02
C LEU A 7 33.90 10.77 -14.52
N ILE A 8 32.91 9.96 -14.14
CA ILE A 8 32.63 9.64 -12.73
C ILE A 8 33.75 8.80 -12.12
N ARG A 9 34.34 7.86 -12.87
CA ARG A 9 35.50 7.07 -12.42
C ARG A 9 36.76 7.92 -12.15
N ILE A 10 36.84 9.13 -12.69
CA ILE A 10 37.97 10.06 -12.45
C ILE A 10 37.73 10.92 -11.20
N LEU A 11 36.48 11.00 -10.71
CA LEU A 11 36.19 11.70 -9.46
C LEU A 11 36.75 10.90 -8.28
N PRO A 12 37.31 11.55 -7.24
CA PRO A 12 37.90 10.88 -6.08
C PRO A 12 36.82 10.35 -5.10
N LEU A 13 35.76 9.75 -5.63
CA LEU A 13 34.63 9.20 -4.87
C LEU A 13 34.90 7.71 -4.61
N LEU A 14 35.85 7.43 -3.71
CA LEU A 14 36.31 6.07 -3.43
C LEU A 14 35.39 5.30 -2.47
N LYS A 15 34.55 6.01 -1.70
CA LYS A 15 33.68 5.42 -0.69
C LYS A 15 32.21 5.60 -1.06
N LEU A 16 31.39 4.61 -0.69
CA LEU A 16 29.93 4.66 -0.85
C LEU A 16 29.30 5.89 -0.20
N GLU A 17 29.83 6.35 0.94
CA GLU A 17 29.37 7.55 1.64
C GLU A 17 29.57 8.83 0.82
N ASP A 18 30.68 8.92 0.08
CA ASP A 18 30.99 10.08 -0.76
C ASP A 18 30.10 10.07 -2.02
N LEU A 19 29.83 8.89 -2.59
CA LEU A 19 28.85 8.72 -3.66
C LEU A 19 27.43 9.08 -3.22
N ALA A 20 27.01 8.63 -2.04
CA ALA A 20 25.71 8.96 -1.45
C ALA A 20 25.55 10.48 -1.27
N ARG A 21 26.57 11.15 -0.70
CA ARG A 21 26.57 12.60 -0.53
C ARG A 21 26.53 13.33 -1.87
N ALA A 22 27.27 12.86 -2.87
CA ALA A 22 27.26 13.43 -4.21
C ALA A 22 25.89 13.28 -4.88
N ILE A 23 25.25 12.12 -4.77
CA ILE A 23 23.89 11.88 -5.30
C ILE A 23 22.90 12.87 -4.68
N LEU A 24 22.94 13.09 -3.36
CA LEU A 24 22.00 14.00 -2.68
C LEU A 24 22.13 15.47 -3.10
N GLN A 25 23.34 15.90 -3.49
CA GLN A 25 23.64 17.30 -3.78
C GLN A 25 23.55 17.65 -5.28
N GLU A 26 23.73 16.65 -6.14
CA GLU A 26 23.78 16.85 -7.58
C GLU A 26 22.41 17.21 -8.17
N LYS A 27 22.39 18.13 -9.13
CA LYS A 27 21.16 18.62 -9.77
C LYS A 27 21.06 18.22 -11.23
N SER A 28 22.19 17.89 -11.86
CA SER A 28 22.24 17.40 -13.24
C SER A 28 21.70 15.97 -13.31
N PRO A 29 20.58 15.71 -14.02
CA PRO A 29 20.03 14.37 -14.13
C PRO A 29 21.03 13.34 -14.67
N LEU A 30 21.86 13.77 -15.62
CA LEU A 30 22.89 12.93 -16.24
C LEU A 30 23.93 12.44 -15.22
N LEU A 31 24.39 13.36 -14.36
CA LEU A 31 25.38 13.04 -13.33
C LEU A 31 24.74 12.23 -12.21
N VAL A 32 23.53 12.57 -11.77
CA VAL A 32 22.77 11.77 -10.78
C VAL A 32 22.64 10.32 -11.26
N PHE A 33 22.19 10.12 -12.51
CA PHE A 33 22.04 8.78 -13.07
C PHE A 33 23.36 8.00 -13.09
N GLY A 34 24.45 8.64 -13.54
CA GLY A 34 25.77 8.01 -13.54
C GLY A 34 26.30 7.70 -12.13
N LEU A 35 26.09 8.60 -11.16
CA LEU A 35 26.52 8.43 -9.78
C LEU A 35 25.77 7.27 -9.11
N ILE A 36 24.47 7.12 -9.39
CA ILE A 36 23.67 6.00 -8.89
C ILE A 36 24.18 4.68 -9.45
N ASN A 37 24.44 4.58 -10.75
CA ASN A 37 25.01 3.35 -11.33
C ASN A 37 26.38 3.01 -10.71
N CYS A 38 27.21 4.02 -10.46
CA CYS A 38 28.50 3.84 -9.79
C CYS A 38 28.32 3.34 -8.34
N PHE A 39 27.41 3.96 -7.58
CA PHE A 39 27.06 3.55 -6.22
C PHE A 39 26.57 2.11 -6.17
N LEU A 40 25.64 1.74 -7.06
CA LEU A 40 25.07 0.40 -7.12
C LEU A 40 26.11 -0.65 -7.50
N GLN A 41 26.98 -0.36 -8.47
CA GLN A 41 28.07 -1.24 -8.84
C GLN A 41 29.00 -1.49 -7.66
N GLN A 42 29.47 -0.42 -7.01
CA GLN A 42 30.37 -0.54 -5.87
C GLN A 42 29.71 -1.28 -4.69
N ALA A 43 28.42 -1.01 -4.42
CA ALA A 43 27.70 -1.68 -3.34
C ALA A 43 27.47 -3.19 -3.61
N ILE A 44 27.31 -3.59 -4.88
CA ILE A 44 27.24 -5.00 -5.27
C ILE A 44 28.61 -5.66 -5.15
N ASP A 45 29.67 -5.03 -5.64
CA ASP A 45 31.04 -5.56 -5.59
C ASP A 45 31.50 -5.77 -4.13
N GLU A 46 31.14 -4.84 -3.24
CA GLU A 46 31.41 -4.93 -1.80
C GLU A 46 30.42 -5.82 -1.02
N LYS A 47 29.38 -6.34 -1.68
CA LYS A 47 28.25 -7.07 -1.05
C LYS A 47 27.62 -6.32 0.12
N SER A 48 27.52 -5.00 -0.01
CA SER A 48 27.12 -4.09 1.05
C SER A 48 25.72 -3.51 0.86
N LEU A 49 24.96 -3.92 -0.16
CA LEU A 49 23.59 -3.47 -0.40
C LEU A 49 22.61 -3.95 0.70
N ASN A 50 22.46 -3.14 1.75
CA ASN A 50 21.68 -3.43 2.95
C ASN A 50 21.22 -2.12 3.60
N ASN A 51 20.51 -2.18 4.73
CA ASN A 51 20.00 -0.96 5.36
C ASN A 51 21.09 0.08 5.70
N ASN A 52 22.28 -0.36 6.15
CA ASN A 52 23.33 0.58 6.58
C ASN A 52 23.85 1.41 5.39
N SER A 53 24.03 0.79 4.21
CA SER A 53 24.47 1.50 3.01
C SER A 53 23.38 2.33 2.35
N LEU A 54 22.10 2.06 2.66
CA LEU A 54 20.94 2.71 2.05
C LEU A 54 20.21 3.69 2.97
N GLN A 55 20.66 3.90 4.21
CA GLN A 55 19.96 4.76 5.17
C GLN A 55 19.79 6.20 4.67
N TRP A 56 20.81 6.74 3.99
CA TRP A 56 20.79 8.07 3.38
C TRP A 56 19.70 8.24 2.31
N ALA A 57 19.30 7.15 1.65
CA ALA A 57 18.32 7.20 0.57
C ALA A 57 16.89 7.52 1.06
N ALA A 58 16.66 7.54 2.38
CA ALA A 58 15.44 8.07 2.97
C ALA A 58 15.24 9.58 2.71
N GLU A 59 16.32 10.32 2.40
CA GLU A 59 16.28 11.74 2.09
C GLU A 59 15.97 12.02 0.60
N LEU A 60 16.10 11.01 -0.27
CA LEU A 60 15.91 11.14 -1.72
C LEU A 60 14.51 11.62 -2.15
N PRO A 61 13.39 11.36 -1.45
CA PRO A 61 12.11 11.98 -1.80
C PRO A 61 12.15 13.52 -1.80
N HIS A 62 13.14 14.12 -1.11
CA HIS A 62 13.37 15.57 -1.11
C HIS A 62 14.35 16.06 -2.17
N HIS A 63 14.86 15.16 -3.02
CA HIS A 63 15.82 15.50 -4.06
C HIS A 63 15.21 16.47 -5.08
N SER A 64 16.01 17.45 -5.53
CA SER A 64 15.61 18.52 -6.48
C SER A 64 14.88 17.98 -7.71
N LEU A 65 15.37 16.87 -8.26
CA LEU A 65 14.77 16.19 -9.40
C LEU A 65 13.31 15.74 -9.20
N PHE A 66 12.83 15.54 -7.97
CA PHE A 66 11.41 15.23 -7.71
C PHE A 66 10.55 16.49 -7.50
N GLN A 67 11.14 17.64 -7.21
CA GLN A 67 10.41 18.83 -6.75
C GLN A 67 10.38 19.95 -7.80
N GLU A 68 11.43 20.09 -8.60
CA GLU A 68 11.56 21.19 -9.55
C GLU A 68 10.83 20.92 -10.86
N LYS A 69 10.41 22.00 -11.55
CA LYS A 69 10.05 21.98 -12.97
C LYS A 69 11.33 21.77 -13.81
N VAL A 70 11.96 20.62 -13.64
CA VAL A 70 13.11 20.19 -14.45
C VAL A 70 12.60 19.94 -15.86
N LEU A 71 13.39 20.34 -16.87
CA LEU A 71 13.10 20.00 -18.25
C LEU A 71 13.00 18.47 -18.38
N GLU A 72 11.88 17.99 -18.89
CA GLU A 72 11.69 16.56 -19.14
C GLU A 72 12.60 16.13 -20.31
N THR A 73 13.55 15.27 -19.98
CA THR A 73 14.46 14.63 -20.93
C THR A 73 14.54 13.15 -20.58
N ASP A 74 15.04 12.33 -21.50
CA ASP A 74 15.25 10.90 -21.25
C ASP A 74 16.15 10.67 -20.01
N PHE A 75 17.15 11.54 -19.80
CA PHE A 75 18.01 11.49 -18.62
C PHE A 75 17.30 11.93 -17.34
N THR A 76 16.37 12.88 -17.40
CA THR A 76 15.51 13.26 -16.26
C THR A 76 14.67 12.07 -15.81
N GLN A 77 14.06 11.36 -16.76
CA GLN A 77 13.27 10.17 -16.47
C GLN A 77 14.12 9.02 -15.93
N ALA A 78 15.27 8.74 -16.56
CA ALA A 78 16.19 7.71 -16.12
C ALA A 78 16.73 7.98 -14.70
N ALA A 79 17.13 9.22 -14.42
CA ALA A 79 17.61 9.62 -13.09
C ALA A 79 16.51 9.46 -12.02
N ARG A 80 15.27 9.90 -12.29
CA ARG A 80 14.14 9.73 -11.36
C ARG A 80 13.80 8.28 -11.11
N GLN A 81 13.84 7.43 -12.14
CA GLN A 81 13.62 5.99 -11.97
C GLN A 81 14.75 5.37 -11.15
N ALA A 82 16.01 5.70 -11.42
CA ALA A 82 17.15 5.21 -10.64
C ALA A 82 17.11 5.70 -9.17
N LEU A 83 16.69 6.93 -8.91
CA LEU A 83 16.43 7.43 -7.57
C LEU A 83 15.30 6.66 -6.88
N THR A 84 14.20 6.41 -7.60
CA THR A 84 13.06 5.63 -7.11
C THR A 84 13.51 4.22 -6.71
N PHE A 85 14.40 3.59 -7.49
CA PHE A 85 14.99 2.31 -7.13
C PHE A 85 15.66 2.34 -5.76
N LEU A 86 16.53 3.32 -5.49
CA LEU A 86 17.20 3.48 -4.21
C LEU A 86 16.23 3.80 -3.07
N CYS A 87 15.24 4.66 -3.30
CA CYS A 87 14.19 4.97 -2.31
C CYS A 87 13.44 3.70 -1.88
N GLU A 88 13.03 2.88 -2.85
CA GLU A 88 12.26 1.67 -2.57
C GLU A 88 13.11 0.59 -1.89
N LEU A 89 14.38 0.44 -2.28
CA LEU A 89 15.29 -0.47 -1.57
C LEU A 89 15.54 -0.03 -0.13
N SER A 90 15.82 1.26 0.10
CA SER A 90 15.99 1.83 1.43
C SER A 90 14.74 1.60 2.30
N TYR A 91 13.56 1.84 1.72
CA TYR A 91 12.29 1.56 2.38
C TYR A 91 12.20 0.10 2.82
N ILE A 92 12.42 -0.84 1.91
CA ILE A 92 12.34 -2.28 2.17
C ILE A 92 13.32 -2.69 3.26
N GLU A 93 14.61 -2.37 3.09
CA GLU A 93 15.65 -2.78 4.02
C GLU A 93 15.42 -2.22 5.44
N SER A 94 14.97 -0.97 5.55
CA SER A 94 14.65 -0.36 6.85
C SER A 94 13.53 -1.08 7.60
N ARG A 95 12.58 -1.69 6.87
CA ARG A 95 11.46 -2.44 7.45
C ARG A 95 11.85 -3.86 7.80
N LEU A 96 12.57 -4.53 6.91
CA LEU A 96 13.07 -5.88 7.16
C LEU A 96 14.05 -5.89 8.34
N GLN A 97 14.90 -4.87 8.49
CA GLN A 97 15.83 -4.79 9.62
C GLN A 97 15.13 -4.55 10.96
N LYS A 98 14.08 -3.71 10.99
CA LYS A 98 13.28 -3.50 12.21
C LYS A 98 12.64 -4.80 12.71
N GLY A 99 12.39 -5.75 11.80
CA GLY A 99 11.76 -7.02 12.11
C GLY A 99 10.31 -6.87 12.55
N PHE A 100 9.69 -8.02 12.82
CA PHE A 100 8.34 -8.09 13.34
C PHE A 100 8.39 -8.56 14.80
N GLN A 101 7.73 -7.82 15.68
CA GLN A 101 7.46 -8.25 17.04
C GLN A 101 6.04 -8.75 17.11
N ARG A 102 5.87 -10.02 17.50
CA ARG A 102 4.56 -10.64 17.65
C ARG A 102 3.67 -9.85 18.60
N GLN A 103 2.42 -9.73 18.22
CA GLN A 103 1.39 -9.04 18.98
C GLN A 103 0.51 -10.07 19.70
N ASN A 104 -0.05 -9.66 20.85
CA ASN A 104 -0.88 -10.51 21.70
C ASN A 104 -2.38 -10.32 21.46
N GLU A 105 -2.77 -9.29 20.71
CA GLU A 105 -4.14 -8.90 20.43
C GLU A 105 -4.26 -8.39 18.99
N ILE A 106 -5.46 -8.51 18.41
CA ILE A 106 -5.71 -8.21 16.99
C ILE A 106 -5.65 -6.70 16.72
N ALA A 107 -6.24 -5.86 17.58
CA ALA A 107 -6.25 -4.42 17.37
C ALA A 107 -4.84 -3.79 17.35
N PRO A 108 -3.93 -4.11 18.30
CA PRO A 108 -2.53 -3.70 18.22
C PRO A 108 -1.81 -4.22 16.97
N LEU A 109 -2.09 -5.45 16.51
CA LEU A 109 -1.51 -5.99 15.28
C LEU A 109 -1.91 -5.18 14.04
N LEU A 110 -3.18 -4.81 13.94
CA LEU A 110 -3.68 -3.98 12.84
C LEU A 110 -3.05 -2.57 12.87
N ASP A 111 -2.96 -1.96 14.06
CA ASP A 111 -2.35 -0.64 14.23
C ASP A 111 -0.84 -0.68 13.94
N TRP A 112 -0.15 -1.73 14.37
CA TRP A 112 1.25 -1.97 14.03
C TRP A 112 1.43 -2.11 12.52
N TYR A 113 0.65 -2.95 11.84
CA TYR A 113 0.80 -3.20 10.40
C TYR A 113 0.68 -1.92 9.57
N LYS A 114 -0.21 -1.02 10.00
CA LYS A 114 -0.40 0.30 9.39
C LYS A 114 0.73 1.27 9.72
N SER A 115 1.02 1.45 11.00
CA SER A 115 2.00 2.43 11.47
C SER A 115 3.44 2.07 11.10
N SER A 116 3.75 0.77 11.01
CA SER A 116 5.03 0.27 10.50
C SER A 116 5.16 0.52 9.00
N GLY A 117 4.05 0.64 8.26
CA GLY A 117 4.06 0.70 6.79
C GLY A 117 4.33 -0.65 6.12
N SER A 118 4.33 -1.75 6.87
CA SER A 118 4.63 -3.09 6.32
C SER A 118 3.71 -3.48 5.15
N TYR A 119 2.48 -2.93 5.11
CA TYR A 119 1.54 -3.10 4.00
C TYR A 119 2.10 -2.72 2.62
N ARG A 120 3.11 -1.84 2.55
CA ARG A 120 3.70 -1.31 1.31
C ARG A 120 4.84 -2.16 0.75
N LEU A 121 5.32 -3.19 1.47
CA LEU A 121 6.55 -3.90 1.12
C LEU A 121 6.54 -4.52 -0.28
N GLU A 122 5.46 -5.20 -0.65
CA GLU A 122 5.35 -5.82 -1.97
C GLU A 122 5.23 -4.79 -3.09
N LEU A 123 4.50 -3.69 -2.86
CA LEU A 123 4.43 -2.58 -3.82
C LEU A 123 5.79 -1.90 -4.01
N ALA A 124 6.53 -1.68 -2.92
CA ALA A 124 7.89 -1.14 -2.97
C ALA A 124 8.81 -2.05 -3.81
N HIS A 125 8.71 -3.37 -3.60
CA HIS A 125 9.46 -4.35 -4.38
C HIS A 125 9.10 -4.31 -5.87
N ALA A 126 7.80 -4.25 -6.19
CA ALA A 126 7.34 -4.13 -7.57
C ALA A 126 7.83 -2.85 -8.25
N ARG A 127 7.82 -1.72 -7.53
CA ARG A 127 8.35 -0.43 -8.00
C ARG A 127 9.86 -0.48 -8.21
N ALA A 128 10.62 -1.04 -7.28
CA ALA A 128 12.06 -1.25 -7.43
C ALA A 128 12.36 -2.12 -8.67
N ARG A 129 11.63 -3.22 -8.86
CA ARG A 129 11.77 -4.08 -10.04
C ARG A 129 11.45 -3.34 -11.35
N SER A 130 10.44 -2.49 -11.36
CA SER A 130 10.10 -1.67 -12.54
C SER A 130 11.19 -0.64 -12.84
N ALA A 131 11.70 0.02 -11.81
CA ALA A 131 12.75 1.03 -11.91
C ALA A 131 14.10 0.47 -12.37
N LEU A 132 14.33 -0.84 -12.18
CA LEU A 132 15.54 -1.52 -12.63
C LEU A 132 15.81 -1.40 -14.14
N ARG A 133 14.78 -1.16 -14.96
CA ARG A 133 14.88 -1.14 -16.42
C ARG A 133 15.85 -0.08 -16.96
N VAL A 134 16.06 1.01 -16.20
CA VAL A 134 16.97 2.09 -16.60
C VAL A 134 18.40 1.90 -16.09
N ILE A 135 18.64 0.95 -15.18
CA ILE A 135 19.97 0.76 -14.58
C ILE A 135 20.95 0.19 -15.61
N GLU A 136 22.16 0.74 -15.67
CA GLU A 136 23.21 0.31 -16.59
C GLU A 136 24.54 0.11 -15.83
N PRO A 137 25.41 -0.79 -16.29
CA PRO A 137 25.28 -1.65 -17.48
C PRO A 137 24.37 -2.89 -17.25
N GLU A 138 24.13 -3.70 -18.29
CA GLU A 138 23.24 -4.88 -18.19
C GLU A 138 23.75 -5.91 -17.17
N GLU A 139 25.06 -6.05 -17.02
CA GLU A 139 25.66 -6.94 -16.03
C GLU A 139 25.27 -6.54 -14.59
N LEU A 140 25.33 -5.25 -14.29
CA LEU A 140 24.87 -4.71 -12.99
C LEU A 140 23.37 -4.97 -12.80
N ARG A 141 22.58 -4.76 -13.86
CA ARG A 141 21.15 -5.00 -13.85
C ARG A 141 20.82 -6.45 -13.52
N GLU A 142 21.54 -7.41 -14.10
CA GLU A 142 21.34 -8.84 -13.81
C GLU A 142 21.70 -9.21 -12.37
N GLU A 143 22.77 -8.67 -11.81
CA GLU A 143 23.11 -8.87 -10.39
C GLU A 143 22.04 -8.28 -9.46
N LEU A 144 21.54 -7.07 -9.77
CA LEU A 144 20.44 -6.47 -9.01
C LEU A 144 19.11 -7.24 -9.16
N LYS A 145 18.84 -7.89 -10.31
CA LYS A 145 17.69 -8.81 -10.45
C LYS A 145 17.80 -9.99 -9.48
N LYS A 146 18.99 -10.57 -9.33
CA LYS A 146 19.24 -11.66 -8.37
C LYS A 146 19.04 -11.18 -6.94
N TYR A 147 19.63 -10.03 -6.60
CA TYR A 147 19.42 -9.40 -5.29
C TYR A 147 17.94 -9.14 -4.99
N LEU A 148 17.18 -8.56 -5.92
CA LEU A 148 15.74 -8.33 -5.75
C LEU A 148 14.95 -9.65 -5.56
N LYS A 149 15.42 -10.76 -6.13
CA LYS A 149 14.79 -12.06 -5.87
C LYS A 149 14.99 -12.46 -4.41
N GLU A 150 16.19 -12.33 -3.86
CA GLU A 150 16.47 -12.61 -2.45
C GLU A 150 15.68 -11.69 -1.51
N VAL A 151 15.59 -10.40 -1.84
CA VAL A 151 14.76 -9.44 -1.11
C VAL A 151 13.29 -9.85 -1.12
N ARG A 152 12.78 -10.38 -2.24
CA ARG A 152 11.40 -10.87 -2.32
C ARG A 152 11.14 -12.01 -1.34
N GLU A 153 12.06 -12.97 -1.24
CA GLU A 153 11.92 -14.08 -0.30
C GLU A 153 11.95 -13.59 1.16
N ARG A 154 12.80 -12.60 1.47
CA ARG A 154 12.83 -11.97 2.80
C ARG A 154 11.54 -11.22 3.12
N ILE A 155 10.96 -10.50 2.15
CA ILE A 155 9.65 -9.85 2.29
C ILE A 155 8.57 -10.90 2.55
N HIS A 156 8.58 -11.99 1.79
CA HIS A 156 7.58 -13.06 1.94
C HIS A 156 7.63 -13.69 3.33
N GLY A 157 8.82 -14.11 3.79
CA GLY A 157 8.98 -14.67 5.14
C GLY A 157 8.57 -13.68 6.24
N PHE A 158 8.93 -12.40 6.09
CA PHE A 158 8.51 -11.36 7.02
C PHE A 158 6.99 -11.20 7.10
N LEU A 159 6.30 -11.19 5.95
CA LEU A 159 4.83 -11.05 5.91
C LEU A 159 4.13 -12.34 6.37
N GLU A 160 4.71 -13.51 6.08
CA GLU A 160 4.22 -14.79 6.58
C GLU A 160 4.23 -14.84 8.10
N ASP A 161 5.28 -14.34 8.76
CA ASP A 161 5.33 -14.26 10.24
C ASP A 161 4.18 -13.40 10.81
N VAL A 162 3.84 -12.30 10.12
CA VAL A 162 2.72 -11.42 10.48
C VAL A 162 1.38 -12.14 10.31
N ASP A 163 1.19 -12.81 9.17
CA ASP A 163 -0.03 -13.56 8.86
C ASP A 163 -0.23 -14.74 9.82
N LEU A 164 0.84 -15.45 10.17
CA LEU A 164 0.82 -16.51 11.16
C LEU A 164 0.44 -15.97 12.54
N ASN A 165 0.98 -14.83 12.96
CA ASN A 165 0.57 -14.20 14.22
C ASN A 165 -0.92 -13.83 14.21
N LEU A 166 -1.45 -13.24 13.12
CA LEU A 166 -2.88 -12.97 13.00
C LEU A 166 -3.70 -14.26 13.08
N SER A 167 -3.30 -15.30 12.35
CA SER A 167 -3.94 -16.62 12.39
C SER A 167 -3.99 -17.19 13.81
N ASP A 168 -2.87 -17.13 14.55
CA ASP A 168 -2.80 -17.64 15.92
C ASP A 168 -3.72 -16.87 16.86
N LEU A 169 -3.80 -15.54 16.71
CA LEU A 169 -4.71 -14.70 17.48
C LEU A 169 -6.18 -15.03 17.19
N ILE A 170 -6.54 -15.23 15.93
CA ILE A 170 -7.90 -15.64 15.54
C ILE A 170 -8.23 -17.04 16.06
N LYS A 171 -7.30 -17.98 15.97
CA LYS A 171 -7.50 -19.36 16.48
C LYS A 171 -7.69 -19.38 17.99
N LYS A 172 -6.96 -18.54 18.73
CA LYS A 172 -7.04 -18.43 20.19
C LYS A 172 -8.41 -17.92 20.65
N ASP A 173 -9.02 -16.99 19.91
CA ASP A 173 -10.34 -16.44 20.23
C ASP A 173 -11.18 -16.18 18.97
N GLN A 174 -11.71 -17.26 18.39
CA GLN A 174 -12.53 -17.18 17.18
C GLN A 174 -13.82 -16.37 17.42
N LYS A 175 -14.44 -16.56 18.59
CA LYS A 175 -15.68 -15.86 18.94
C LYS A 175 -15.42 -14.36 19.07
N GLY A 176 -14.33 -13.97 19.74
CA GLY A 176 -13.90 -12.59 19.87
C GLY A 176 -13.53 -11.94 18.54
N PHE A 177 -12.95 -12.70 17.59
CA PHE A 177 -12.72 -12.20 16.24
C PHE A 177 -14.03 -11.80 15.53
N PHE A 178 -15.03 -12.69 15.53
CA PHE A 178 -16.31 -12.43 14.86
C PHE A 178 -17.17 -11.35 15.54
N THR A 179 -16.88 -11.00 16.78
CA THR A 179 -17.50 -9.87 17.50
C THR A 179 -16.59 -8.65 17.63
N HIS A 180 -15.41 -8.68 17.00
CA HIS A 180 -14.40 -7.66 17.19
C HIS A 180 -14.91 -6.27 16.74
N PRO A 181 -14.69 -5.19 17.51
CA PRO A 181 -15.20 -3.85 17.16
C PRO A 181 -14.70 -3.36 15.80
N ARG A 182 -13.47 -3.73 15.43
CA ARG A 182 -12.89 -3.40 14.11
C ARG A 182 -13.24 -4.42 13.01
N LEU A 183 -14.30 -5.21 13.11
CA LEU A 183 -14.80 -5.98 11.98
C LEU A 183 -15.56 -5.08 11.00
N SER A 184 -15.42 -5.32 9.70
CA SER A 184 -16.02 -4.45 8.65
C SER A 184 -17.54 -4.39 8.68
N THR A 185 -18.22 -5.36 9.31
CA THR A 185 -19.66 -5.27 9.65
C THR A 185 -20.01 -4.03 10.49
N ASN A 186 -19.03 -3.45 11.17
CA ASN A 186 -19.24 -2.29 12.03
C ASN A 186 -18.97 -0.95 11.33
N VAL A 187 -18.41 -0.95 10.11
CA VAL A 187 -17.98 0.28 9.40
C VAL A 187 -19.12 1.28 9.23
N LEU A 188 -20.25 0.84 8.65
CA LEU A 188 -21.39 1.74 8.42
C LEU A 188 -22.04 2.18 9.73
N ARG A 189 -22.07 1.30 10.73
CA ARG A 189 -22.56 1.66 12.06
C ARG A 189 -21.69 2.74 12.71
N ASP A 190 -20.38 2.62 12.62
CA ASP A 190 -19.43 3.54 13.25
C ASP A 190 -19.33 4.87 12.50
N LEU A 191 -19.19 4.84 11.17
CA LEU A 191 -18.91 6.02 10.35
C LEU A 191 -20.15 6.76 9.85
N VAL A 192 -21.32 6.11 9.86
CA VAL A 192 -22.57 6.70 9.38
C VAL A 192 -23.59 6.84 10.52
N LEU A 193 -24.06 5.72 11.08
CA LEU A 193 -25.18 5.73 12.02
C LEU A 193 -24.81 6.44 13.34
N ARG A 194 -23.72 6.02 13.99
CA ARG A 194 -23.26 6.65 15.26
C ARG A 194 -22.80 8.08 15.08
N ALA A 195 -22.21 8.38 13.92
CA ALA A 195 -21.78 9.74 13.58
C ALA A 195 -22.95 10.66 13.16
N SER A 196 -24.20 10.15 13.15
CA SER A 196 -25.40 10.89 12.72
C SER A 196 -25.26 11.49 11.32
N ARG A 197 -24.54 10.80 10.41
CA ARG A 197 -24.32 11.21 9.01
C ARG A 197 -25.38 10.64 8.08
N GLU A 198 -26.59 10.45 8.58
CA GLU A 198 -27.68 9.83 7.84
C GLU A 198 -28.16 10.73 6.68
N PRO A 199 -28.56 10.15 5.54
CA PRO A 199 -29.13 10.90 4.42
C PRO A 199 -30.37 11.70 4.83
N SER A 200 -30.53 12.89 4.24
CA SER A 200 -31.72 13.74 4.42
C SER A 200 -32.21 14.25 3.05
N ASP A 201 -33.22 15.11 3.04
CA ASP A 201 -33.66 15.75 1.80
C ASP A 201 -32.58 16.65 1.18
N LYS A 202 -31.61 17.11 1.99
CA LYS A 202 -30.51 17.99 1.57
C LYS A 202 -29.17 17.26 1.42
N THR A 203 -29.07 16.02 1.88
CA THR A 203 -27.81 15.27 1.92
C THR A 203 -27.99 13.88 1.34
N ARG A 204 -27.02 13.42 0.54
CA ARG A 204 -26.98 12.08 -0.01
C ARG A 204 -25.74 11.37 0.55
N LEU A 205 -25.91 10.10 0.93
CA LEU A 205 -24.80 9.23 1.29
C LEU A 205 -24.40 8.41 0.07
N TRP A 206 -23.12 8.48 -0.27
CA TRP A 206 -22.50 7.63 -1.28
C TRP A 206 -21.55 6.67 -0.57
N ILE A 207 -21.75 5.38 -0.77
CA ILE A 207 -20.86 4.33 -0.27
C ILE A 207 -20.15 3.74 -1.49
N LEU A 208 -18.85 3.96 -1.58
CA LEU A 208 -18.01 3.43 -2.65
C LEU A 208 -17.22 2.24 -2.11
N ILE A 209 -17.42 1.07 -2.71
CA ILE A 209 -16.71 -0.15 -2.37
C ILE A 209 -15.84 -0.52 -3.56
N PHE A 210 -14.53 -0.50 -3.36
CA PHE A 210 -13.58 -0.93 -4.37
C PHE A 210 -13.17 -2.36 -4.07
N ASP A 211 -13.64 -3.28 -4.90
CA ASP A 211 -13.38 -4.71 -4.69
C ASP A 211 -11.91 -5.06 -4.91
N GLY A 212 -11.38 -5.98 -4.09
CA GLY A 212 -9.99 -6.44 -4.18
C GLY A 212 -8.93 -5.37 -3.93
N MET A 213 -9.28 -4.16 -3.46
CA MET A 213 -8.28 -3.12 -3.24
C MET A 213 -7.41 -3.41 -2.02
N ARG A 214 -6.12 -3.60 -2.27
CA ARG A 214 -5.11 -3.70 -1.21
C ARG A 214 -4.88 -2.36 -0.51
N LEU A 215 -4.44 -2.42 0.75
CA LEU A 215 -4.16 -1.23 1.56
C LEU A 215 -3.05 -0.35 0.98
N ASP A 216 -2.03 -0.93 0.34
CA ASP A 216 -0.99 -0.16 -0.35
C ASP A 216 -1.54 0.63 -1.53
N THR A 217 -2.40 0.04 -2.36
CA THR A 217 -3.09 0.73 -3.47
C THR A 217 -3.95 1.88 -2.95
N TRP A 218 -4.69 1.67 -1.86
CA TRP A 218 -5.48 2.74 -1.22
C TRP A 218 -4.59 3.92 -0.83
N GLU A 219 -3.54 3.67 -0.05
CA GLU A 219 -2.70 4.72 0.53
C GLU A 219 -1.81 5.44 -0.50
N GLU A 220 -1.29 4.71 -1.47
CA GLU A 220 -0.29 5.24 -2.39
C GLU A 220 -0.88 5.85 -3.66
N VAL A 221 -2.10 5.46 -4.03
CA VAL A 221 -2.71 5.84 -5.32
C VAL A 221 -4.07 6.48 -5.11
N VAL A 222 -5.05 5.70 -4.63
CA VAL A 222 -6.46 6.12 -4.64
C VAL A 222 -6.70 7.29 -3.71
N LYS A 223 -6.24 7.19 -2.46
CA LYS A 223 -6.37 8.25 -1.46
C LYS A 223 -5.73 9.55 -1.93
N LYS A 224 -4.51 9.50 -2.47
CA LYS A 224 -3.82 10.70 -2.97
C LYS A 224 -4.58 11.38 -4.11
N ALA A 225 -5.16 10.60 -5.02
CA ALA A 225 -6.01 11.14 -6.09
C ALA A 225 -7.28 11.80 -5.52
N LEU A 226 -7.96 11.14 -4.58
CA LEU A 226 -9.18 11.64 -3.96
C LEU A 226 -8.95 12.84 -3.04
N SER A 227 -7.82 12.92 -2.33
CA SER A 227 -7.48 14.04 -1.44
C SER A 227 -7.38 15.39 -2.16
N SER A 228 -7.26 15.40 -3.49
CA SER A 228 -7.30 16.63 -4.28
C SER A 228 -8.73 17.19 -4.47
N LEU A 229 -9.75 16.36 -4.25
CA LEU A 229 -11.16 16.66 -4.51
C LEU A 229 -12.02 16.57 -3.25
N LEU A 230 -11.61 15.78 -2.26
CA LEU A 230 -12.39 15.43 -1.08
C LEU A 230 -11.58 15.64 0.20
N GLU A 231 -12.27 16.12 1.24
CA GLU A 231 -11.72 16.17 2.59
C GLU A 231 -11.95 14.82 3.30
N VAL A 232 -10.88 14.30 3.91
CA VAL A 232 -10.96 13.07 4.71
C VAL A 232 -11.28 13.46 6.15
N SER A 233 -12.54 13.30 6.56
CA SER A 233 -12.97 13.60 7.93
C SER A 233 -12.52 12.53 8.94
N GLU A 234 -12.47 11.27 8.51
CA GLU A 234 -12.16 10.13 9.37
C GLU A 234 -11.66 8.95 8.53
N GLU A 235 -10.67 8.22 9.04
CA GLU A 235 -10.13 7.02 8.41
C GLU A 235 -9.79 5.99 9.49
N LYS A 236 -10.22 4.74 9.28
CA LYS A 236 -10.02 3.63 10.22
C LYS A 236 -9.80 2.34 9.44
N LEU A 237 -8.94 1.48 9.97
CA LEU A 237 -8.78 0.13 9.45
C LEU A 237 -9.74 -0.84 10.13
N TYR A 238 -10.31 -1.70 9.29
CA TYR A 238 -11.22 -2.76 9.70
C TYR A 238 -10.76 -4.10 9.11
N LEU A 239 -11.05 -5.17 9.84
CA LEU A 239 -10.85 -6.55 9.45
C LEU A 239 -11.99 -7.00 8.53
N CYS A 240 -11.66 -7.79 7.53
CA CYS A 240 -12.65 -8.49 6.73
C CYS A 240 -13.25 -9.66 7.54
N PRO A 241 -14.57 -9.96 7.44
CA PRO A 241 -15.09 -11.24 7.91
C PRO A 241 -14.41 -12.40 7.19
N LEU A 242 -14.38 -13.56 7.87
CA LEU A 242 -13.91 -14.81 7.29
C LEU A 242 -15.10 -15.69 6.85
N PRO A 243 -14.99 -16.37 5.69
CA PRO A 243 -13.93 -16.21 4.69
C PRO A 243 -14.02 -14.87 3.96
N SER A 244 -12.87 -14.32 3.55
CA SER A 244 -12.74 -12.98 2.96
C SER A 244 -13.10 -12.91 1.47
N TYR A 245 -14.05 -13.74 1.03
CA TYR A 245 -14.55 -13.72 -0.35
C TYR A 245 -15.37 -12.45 -0.60
N THR A 246 -15.30 -11.89 -1.81
CA THR A 246 -15.99 -10.66 -2.21
C THR A 246 -17.46 -10.65 -1.76
N ASP A 247 -18.21 -11.70 -2.08
CA ASP A 247 -19.64 -11.75 -1.76
C ASP A 247 -19.90 -11.77 -0.26
N ILE A 248 -19.05 -12.38 0.55
CA ILE A 248 -19.20 -12.38 2.00
C ILE A 248 -18.78 -11.05 2.60
N ALA A 249 -17.61 -10.53 2.20
CA ALA A 249 -17.08 -9.27 2.70
C ALA A 249 -18.00 -8.10 2.39
N ARG A 250 -18.40 -7.95 1.12
CA ARG A 250 -19.28 -6.88 0.64
C ARG A 250 -20.67 -6.97 1.27
N THR A 251 -21.27 -8.16 1.28
CA THR A 251 -22.62 -8.32 1.84
C THR A 251 -22.60 -8.10 3.35
N SER A 252 -21.59 -8.59 4.06
CA SER A 252 -21.48 -8.39 5.53
C SER A 252 -21.29 -6.92 5.89
N LEU A 253 -20.49 -6.19 5.11
CA LEU A 253 -20.31 -4.73 5.25
C LEU A 253 -21.65 -4.00 5.13
N LEU A 254 -22.42 -4.29 4.06
CA LEU A 254 -23.70 -3.65 3.80
C LEU A 254 -24.82 -4.08 4.75
N ALA A 255 -24.80 -5.34 5.20
CA ALA A 255 -25.75 -5.87 6.18
C ALA A 255 -25.46 -5.38 7.60
N GLY A 256 -24.21 -4.98 7.86
CA GLY A 256 -23.69 -4.75 9.20
C GLY A 256 -23.71 -5.99 10.10
N ARG A 257 -23.72 -7.18 9.49
CA ARG A 257 -23.96 -8.49 10.13
C ARG A 257 -23.21 -9.60 9.40
N LEU A 258 -22.94 -10.70 10.10
CA LEU A 258 -22.31 -11.89 9.52
C LEU A 258 -23.34 -12.75 8.74
N PRO A 259 -22.89 -13.67 7.85
CA PRO A 259 -23.78 -14.49 7.03
C PRO A 259 -24.86 -15.24 7.80
N SER A 260 -24.56 -15.71 9.02
CA SER A 260 -25.52 -16.42 9.86
C SER A 260 -26.70 -15.56 10.34
N GLU A 261 -26.59 -14.23 10.24
CA GLU A 261 -27.58 -13.25 10.71
C GLU A 261 -28.20 -12.46 9.55
N TRP A 262 -27.96 -12.86 8.30
CA TRP A 262 -28.56 -12.19 7.16
C TRP A 262 -30.00 -12.62 6.97
N GLU A 263 -30.93 -11.74 7.30
CA GLU A 263 -32.35 -12.02 7.15
C GLU A 263 -33.07 -10.93 6.37
N ASP A 264 -34.22 -11.27 5.80
CA ASP A 264 -35.15 -10.34 5.21
C ASP A 264 -36.08 -9.71 6.26
N TYR A 265 -37.09 -8.96 5.81
CA TYR A 265 -38.09 -8.36 6.70
C TYR A 265 -39.01 -9.36 7.39
N GLN A 266 -39.00 -10.65 6.99
CA GLN A 266 -39.78 -11.74 7.57
C GLN A 266 -38.93 -12.64 8.49
N GLY A 267 -37.65 -12.33 8.69
CA GLY A 267 -36.73 -13.18 9.46
C GLY A 267 -36.25 -14.42 8.69
N LYS A 268 -36.42 -14.46 7.37
CA LYS A 268 -35.90 -15.55 6.51
C LYS A 268 -34.52 -15.18 5.99
N TYR A 269 -33.66 -16.17 5.81
CA TYR A 269 -32.34 -15.95 5.24
C TYR A 269 -32.40 -15.23 3.87
N THR A 270 -31.53 -14.25 3.67
CA THR A 270 -31.36 -13.58 2.37
C THR A 270 -29.93 -13.11 2.17
N SER A 271 -29.46 -13.03 0.94
CA SER A 271 -28.18 -12.39 0.57
C SER A 271 -28.38 -11.12 -0.28
N ASP A 272 -29.62 -10.64 -0.42
CA ASP A 272 -29.94 -9.45 -1.20
C ASP A 272 -29.41 -8.18 -0.51
N HIS A 273 -28.41 -7.55 -1.13
CA HIS A 273 -27.76 -6.35 -0.62
C HIS A 273 -28.74 -5.21 -0.36
N ASN A 274 -29.77 -5.04 -1.20
CA ASN A 274 -30.74 -3.96 -1.03
C ASN A 274 -31.57 -4.17 0.24
N ILE A 275 -32.02 -5.40 0.47
CA ILE A 275 -32.79 -5.75 1.66
C ILE A 275 -31.93 -5.56 2.91
N LEU A 276 -30.72 -6.10 2.90
CA LEU A 276 -29.82 -6.07 4.05
C LEU A 276 -29.35 -4.65 4.39
N ALA A 277 -28.96 -3.85 3.40
CA ALA A 277 -28.60 -2.45 3.60
C ALA A 277 -29.81 -1.63 4.07
N SER A 278 -31.00 -1.84 3.49
CA SER A 278 -32.21 -1.16 3.94
C SER A 278 -32.52 -1.46 5.40
N ARG A 279 -32.40 -2.73 5.82
CA ARG A 279 -32.57 -3.13 7.23
C ARG A 279 -31.53 -2.48 8.14
N LEU A 280 -30.26 -2.41 7.72
CA LEU A 280 -29.20 -1.75 8.49
C LEU A 280 -29.53 -0.26 8.74
N PHE A 281 -30.07 0.43 7.74
CA PHE A 281 -30.51 1.83 7.85
C PHE A 281 -31.92 2.00 8.44
N GLY A 282 -32.55 0.93 8.93
CA GLY A 282 -33.89 0.99 9.54
C GLY A 282 -35.03 1.32 8.56
N LEU A 283 -34.80 1.19 7.25
CA LEU A 283 -35.79 1.49 6.21
C LEU A 283 -36.76 0.32 6.06
N GLY A 284 -38.05 0.62 5.88
CA GLY A 284 -39.04 -0.39 5.50
C GLY A 284 -38.88 -0.84 4.04
N ARG A 285 -39.53 -1.95 3.66
CA ARG A 285 -39.39 -2.55 2.31
C ARG A 285 -39.63 -1.56 1.16
N GLU A 286 -40.75 -0.85 1.19
CA GLU A 286 -41.11 0.11 0.12
C GLU A 286 -40.28 1.39 0.19
N GLU A 287 -39.87 1.79 1.39
CA GLU A 287 -38.98 2.94 1.58
C GLU A 287 -37.59 2.67 1.03
N GLY A 288 -37.03 1.48 1.30
CA GLY A 288 -35.74 1.04 0.78
C GLY A 288 -35.69 1.09 -0.74
N LYS A 289 -36.71 0.55 -1.44
CA LYS A 289 -36.80 0.61 -2.91
C LYS A 289 -36.74 2.03 -3.48
N ARG A 290 -37.29 3.01 -2.75
CA ARG A 290 -37.36 4.41 -3.19
C ARG A 290 -36.12 5.21 -2.81
N LYS A 291 -35.57 4.97 -1.62
CA LYS A 291 -34.50 5.80 -1.02
C LYS A 291 -33.10 5.22 -1.21
N LEU A 292 -32.97 3.92 -1.42
CA LEU A 292 -31.70 3.23 -1.56
C LEU A 292 -31.52 2.77 -3.01
N ARG A 293 -30.38 3.11 -3.59
CA ARG A 293 -29.97 2.67 -4.93
C ARG A 293 -28.59 2.05 -4.83
N ILE A 294 -28.49 0.77 -5.15
CA ILE A 294 -27.21 0.09 -5.32
C ILE A 294 -26.93 0.02 -6.82
N VAL A 295 -25.76 0.52 -7.20
CA VAL A 295 -25.22 0.38 -8.55
C VAL A 295 -23.96 -0.45 -8.42
N VAL A 296 -23.94 -1.60 -9.08
CA VAL A 296 -22.75 -2.42 -9.22
C VAL A 296 -22.24 -2.16 -10.63
N GLY A 297 -21.08 -1.53 -10.75
CA GLY A 297 -20.37 -1.40 -12.01
C GLY A 297 -19.23 -2.41 -12.05
N SER A 298 -19.17 -3.20 -13.11
CA SER A 298 -18.00 -3.99 -13.46
C SER A 298 -17.20 -3.26 -14.55
N GLU A 299 -15.88 -3.47 -14.65
CA GLU A 299 -15.07 -2.92 -15.76
C GLU A 299 -15.61 -3.33 -17.14
N THR A 300 -16.41 -4.40 -17.21
CA THR A 300 -17.08 -4.86 -18.44
C THR A 300 -18.32 -4.05 -18.85
N ASP A 301 -18.82 -3.13 -18.01
CA ASP A 301 -20.03 -2.35 -18.28
C ASP A 301 -19.76 -0.99 -18.95
N TYR A 302 -18.49 -0.61 -19.09
CA TYR A 302 -18.05 0.60 -19.79
C TYR A 302 -17.22 0.23 -21.02
N GLY A 303 -17.89 -0.40 -22.00
CA GLY A 303 -17.39 -0.60 -23.37
C GLY A 303 -18.03 0.38 -24.34
#